data_AF-A0AAD1Y0T6-F1
#
_entry.id   AF-A0AAD1Y0T6-F1
#
_cell.length_a   1.000
_cell.length_b   1.000
_cell.length_c   1.000
_cell.angle_alpha   90.00
_cell.angle_beta   90.00
_cell.angle_gamma   90.00
#
_symmetry.space_group_name_H-M   'P 1'
#
loop_
_entity.id
_entity.type
_entity.pdbx_description
1 polymer ?
#
loop_
_entity_poly.entity_id
_entity_poly.type
_entity_poly.pdbx_seq_one_letter_code
_entity_poly.pdbx_strand_id
1 'polypeptide(L)'
;MKEEKVTRKLTLLEKEIPPCFRTIISIMEHCGIEEYDEQVIPMILSYIKSKLTKIIEDANQINMHCVAEGGEAPALTEESLRLAFEISEKHESNPKVPSISEVNSKPLPRLPKKGSDFEARAKEKMTKDPGFLLNPNFS
;
A
#
# COMPACT_ATOMS: atom_id res chain seq x y z
N MET A 1 -2.28 27.47 -32.84
CA MET A 1 -3.03 26.54 -31.97
C MET A 1 -2.52 26.79 -30.57
N LYS A 2 -3.35 27.37 -29.69
CA LYS A 2 -2.97 27.69 -28.31
C LYS A 2 -3.46 26.53 -27.45
N GLU A 3 -2.55 25.90 -26.72
CA GLU A 3 -2.86 24.90 -25.71
C GLU A 3 -3.74 25.57 -24.65
N GLU A 4 -5.00 25.14 -24.62
CA GLU A 4 -5.97 25.58 -23.63
C GLU A 4 -5.60 24.89 -22.31
N LYS A 5 -4.85 25.61 -21.49
CA LYS A 5 -4.53 25.24 -20.11
C LYS A 5 -5.84 25.26 -19.32
N VAL A 6 -6.53 24.12 -19.30
CA VAL A 6 -7.74 23.89 -18.51
C VAL A 6 -7.32 23.76 -17.04
N THR A 7 -6.88 24.85 -16.42
CA THR A 7 -6.95 25.03 -14.96
C THR A 7 -8.43 25.19 -14.63
N ARG A 8 -9.15 24.07 -14.50
CA ARG A 8 -10.50 24.06 -13.96
C ARG A 8 -10.41 24.52 -12.51
N LYS A 9 -10.64 25.82 -12.31
CA LYS A 9 -11.30 26.34 -11.11
C LYS A 9 -12.43 25.36 -10.79
N LEU A 10 -12.49 24.89 -9.56
CA LEU A 10 -13.64 24.22 -8.96
C LEU A 10 -14.89 25.08 -9.23
N THR A 11 -15.54 24.87 -10.36
CA THR A 11 -16.95 25.18 -10.58
C THR A 11 -17.74 24.09 -9.86
N LEU A 12 -17.53 23.98 -8.55
CA LEU A 12 -18.53 23.40 -7.67
C LEU A 12 -19.63 24.46 -7.62
N LEU A 13 -20.63 24.25 -8.47
CA LEU A 13 -21.99 24.75 -8.30
C LEU A 13 -22.31 24.88 -6.82
N GLU A 14 -22.96 25.99 -6.47
CA GLU A 14 -23.58 26.44 -5.21
C GLU A 14 -24.30 25.36 -4.38
N LYS A 15 -23.60 24.29 -4.07
CA LYS A 15 -23.93 23.21 -3.16
C LYS A 15 -22.82 23.23 -2.15
N GLU A 16 -23.18 23.51 -0.90
CA GLU A 16 -22.26 23.64 0.22
C GLU A 16 -21.22 22.52 0.19
N ILE A 17 -19.96 22.89 -0.02
CA ILE A 17 -18.84 21.96 0.13
C ILE A 17 -18.93 21.40 1.56
N PRO A 18 -19.06 20.06 1.74
CA PRO A 18 -19.20 19.47 3.06
C PRO A 18 -18.04 19.87 3.99
N PRO A 19 -18.27 20.07 5.31
CA PRO A 19 -17.22 20.51 6.23
C PRO A 19 -15.96 19.62 6.24
N CYS A 20 -16.14 18.31 6.05
CA CYS A 20 -15.03 17.36 5.95
C CYS A 20 -14.14 17.61 4.73
N PHE A 21 -14.71 17.99 3.59
CA PHE A 21 -13.92 18.36 2.39
C PHE A 21 -13.09 19.62 2.66
N ARG A 22 -13.68 20.65 3.28
CA ARG A 22 -12.97 21.89 3.63
C ARG A 22 -11.77 21.63 4.55
N THR A 23 -11.93 20.69 5.49
CA THR A 23 -10.86 20.30 6.41
C THR A 23 -9.68 19.68 5.66
N ILE A 24 -9.96 18.76 4.73
CA ILE A 24 -8.90 18.14 3.90
C ILE A 24 -8.23 19.19 3.00
N ILE A 25 -8.99 20.09 2.39
CA ILE A 25 -8.44 21.19 1.57
C ILE A 25 -7.47 22.04 2.40
N SER A 26 -7.88 22.45 3.61
CA SER A 26 -7.02 23.25 4.50
C SER A 26 -5.74 22.52 4.91
N ILE A 27 -5.80 21.20 5.14
CA ILE A 27 -4.61 20.38 5.41
C ILE A 27 -3.69 20.33 4.18
N MET A 28 -4.25 20.15 2.98
CA MET A 28 -3.49 20.10 1.73
C MET A 28 -2.79 21.44 1.45
N GLU A 29 -3.50 22.55 1.63
CA GLU A 29 -2.93 23.91 1.53
C GLU A 29 -1.81 24.13 2.55
N HIS A 30 -1.98 23.67 3.78
CA HIS A 30 -0.93 23.75 4.80
C HIS A 30 0.31 22.93 4.45
N CYS A 31 0.12 21.81 3.73
CA CYS A 31 1.20 20.99 3.19
C CYS A 31 1.80 21.53 1.87
N GLY A 32 1.31 22.68 1.35
CA GLY A 32 1.77 23.28 0.10
C GLY A 32 1.29 22.55 -1.16
N ILE A 33 0.21 21.76 -1.08
CA ILE A 33 -0.37 21.04 -2.21
C ILE A 33 -1.48 21.90 -2.83
N GLU A 34 -1.13 22.59 -3.92
CA GLU A 34 -2.02 23.54 -4.58
C GLU A 34 -2.82 22.91 -5.75
N GLU A 35 -2.31 21.83 -6.33
CA GLU A 35 -2.92 21.14 -7.47
C GLU A 35 -3.16 19.66 -7.14
N TYR A 36 -4.40 19.19 -7.35
CA TYR A 36 -4.81 17.80 -7.15
C TYR A 36 -6.03 17.48 -7.99
N ASP A 37 -6.19 16.19 -8.32
CA ASP A 37 -7.38 15.72 -9.04
C ASP A 37 -8.63 15.74 -8.17
N GLU A 38 -9.80 15.91 -8.80
CA GLU A 38 -11.10 15.96 -8.14
C GLU A 38 -11.39 14.72 -7.25
N GLN A 39 -10.77 13.58 -7.55
CA GLN A 39 -10.95 12.32 -6.82
C GLN A 39 -10.06 12.19 -5.56
N VAL A 40 -9.04 13.04 -5.41
CA VAL A 40 -8.06 12.93 -4.30
C VAL A 40 -8.73 13.12 -2.95
N ILE A 41 -9.53 14.18 -2.78
CA ILE A 41 -10.21 14.45 -1.51
C ILE A 41 -11.22 13.34 -1.15
N PRO A 42 -12.12 12.89 -2.06
CA PRO A 42 -12.97 11.73 -1.81
C PRO A 42 -12.20 10.47 -1.41
N MET A 43 -11.06 10.18 -2.06
CA MET A 43 -10.23 9.03 -1.72
C MET A 43 -9.63 9.13 -0.31
N ILE A 44 -9.11 10.29 0.07
CA ILE A 44 -8.58 10.54 1.41
C ILE A 44 -9.69 10.34 2.46
N LEU A 45 -10.87 10.92 2.25
CA LEU A 45 -11.99 10.78 3.17
C LEU A 45 -12.47 9.32 3.29
N SER A 46 -12.52 8.60 2.17
CA SER A 46 -12.85 7.17 2.15
C SER A 46 -11.85 6.35 2.97
N TYR A 47 -10.55 6.64 2.80
CA TYR A 47 -9.48 6.00 3.56
C TYR A 47 -9.59 6.30 5.06
N ILE A 48 -9.73 7.57 5.45
CA ILE A 48 -9.90 7.98 6.85
C ILE A 48 -11.11 7.28 7.47
N LYS A 49 -12.25 7.26 6.76
CA LYS A 49 -13.45 6.57 7.22
C LYS A 49 -13.18 5.08 7.46
N SER A 50 -12.60 4.39 6.48
CA SER A 50 -12.28 2.97 6.61
C SER A 50 -11.35 2.68 7.79
N LYS A 51 -10.34 3.55 8.00
CA LYS A 51 -9.40 3.43 9.11
C LYS A 51 -10.06 3.63 10.47
N LEU A 52 -10.78 4.73 10.65
CA LEU A 52 -11.46 5.04 11.89
C LEU A 52 -12.51 4.00 12.24
N THR A 53 -13.26 3.50 11.25
CA THR A 53 -14.23 2.41 11.47
C THR A 53 -13.56 1.17 12.06
N LYS A 54 -12.44 0.74 11.48
CA LYS A 54 -11.71 -0.43 11.99
C LYS A 54 -11.18 -0.22 13.41
N ILE A 55 -10.61 0.95 13.70
CA ILE A 55 -10.09 1.27 15.03
C ILE A 55 -11.21 1.27 16.08
N ILE A 56 -12.38 1.81 15.75
CA ILE A 56 -13.55 1.80 16.63
C ILE A 56 -14.06 0.37 16.85
N GLU A 57 -14.10 -0.47 15.80
CA GLU A 57 -14.47 -1.88 15.91
C GLU A 57 -13.50 -2.65 16.82
N ASP A 58 -12.19 -2.46 16.65
CA ASP A 58 -11.16 -3.08 17.49
C ASP A 58 -11.27 -2.60 18.95
N ALA A 59 -11.48 -1.30 19.18
CA ALA A 59 -11.68 -0.74 20.52
C ALA A 59 -12.93 -1.30 21.21
N ASN A 60 -14.01 -1.49 20.47
CA ASN A 60 -15.23 -2.13 20.98
C ASN A 60 -14.97 -3.59 21.37
N GLN A 61 -14.18 -4.34 20.59
CA GLN A 61 -13.80 -5.71 20.96
C GLN A 61 -12.97 -5.75 22.23
N ILE A 62 -11.97 -4.87 22.37
CA ILE A 62 -11.17 -4.73 23.60
C ILE A 62 -12.07 -4.48 24.81
N ASN A 63 -13.01 -3.54 24.66
CA ASN A 63 -14.00 -3.22 25.69
C ASN A 63 -14.86 -4.44 26.08
N MET A 64 -15.36 -5.20 25.12
CA MET A 64 -16.14 -6.42 25.39
C MET A 64 -15.31 -7.47 26.15
N HIS A 65 -14.02 -7.61 25.82
CA HIS A 65 -13.13 -8.54 26.53
C HIS A 65 -12.86 -8.13 27.99
N CYS A 66 -12.90 -6.83 28.30
CA CYS A 66 -12.74 -6.35 29.67
C CYS A 66 -13.97 -6.65 30.55
N VAL A 67 -15.15 -6.89 29.96
CA VAL A 67 -16.37 -7.25 30.69
C VAL A 67 -16.54 -8.77 30.67
N ALA A 68 -15.63 -9.45 31.38
CA ALA A 68 -15.59 -10.91 31.42
C ALA A 68 -16.64 -11.55 32.36
N GLU A 69 -17.49 -10.79 33.05
CA GLU A 69 -18.43 -11.35 34.06
C GLU A 69 -19.82 -10.68 34.04
N GLY A 70 -20.47 -10.60 32.88
CA GLY A 70 -21.90 -10.29 32.80
C GLY A 70 -22.31 -8.84 33.14
N GLY A 71 -21.37 -7.90 33.11
CA GLY A 71 -21.66 -6.47 33.19
C GLY A 71 -22.18 -5.90 31.87
N GLU A 72 -22.74 -4.68 31.91
CA GLU A 72 -23.07 -3.94 30.69
C GLU A 72 -21.80 -3.73 29.84
N ALA A 73 -21.96 -3.84 28.52
CA ALA A 73 -20.87 -3.55 27.59
C ALA A 73 -20.33 -2.14 27.88
N PRO A 74 -19.03 -1.99 28.16
CA PRO A 74 -18.54 -0.72 28.68
C PRO A 74 -18.57 0.29 27.54
N ALA A 75 -18.97 1.52 27.86
CA ALA A 75 -18.88 2.64 26.93
C ALA A 75 -17.48 2.70 26.32
N LEU A 76 -17.38 3.10 25.05
CA LEU A 76 -16.09 3.29 24.38
C LEU A 76 -15.20 4.17 25.26
N THR A 77 -14.07 3.63 25.71
CA THR A 77 -13.17 4.34 26.63
C THR A 77 -11.98 4.91 25.86
N GLU A 78 -11.37 5.95 26.40
CA GLU A 78 -10.13 6.50 25.85
C GLU A 78 -9.02 5.43 25.81
N GLU A 79 -8.95 4.57 26.84
CA GLU A 79 -7.92 3.53 26.94
C GLU A 79 -8.10 2.44 25.88
N SER A 80 -9.35 2.01 25.58
CA SER A 80 -9.57 1.03 24.52
C SER A 80 -9.33 1.59 23.12
N LEU A 81 -9.63 2.87 22.90
CA LEU A 81 -9.22 3.57 21.68
C LEU A 81 -7.70 3.64 21.55
N ARG A 82 -6.99 4.03 22.61
CA ARG A 82 -5.52 4.12 22.63
C ARG A 82 -4.87 2.78 22.27
N LEU A 83 -5.34 1.69 22.88
CA LEU A 83 -4.87 0.34 22.58
C LEU A 83 -5.17 -0.07 21.12
N ALA A 84 -6.37 0.22 20.62
CA ALA A 84 -6.74 -0.08 19.23
C ALA A 84 -5.87 0.70 18.22
N PHE A 85 -5.56 1.97 18.51
CA PHE A 85 -4.63 2.77 17.71
C PHE A 85 -3.23 2.12 17.67
N GLU A 86 -2.66 1.77 18.82
CA GLU A 86 -1.33 1.14 18.87
C GLU A 86 -1.27 -0.19 18.09
N ILE A 87 -2.35 -0.99 18.15
CA ILE A 87 -2.45 -2.24 17.39
C ILE A 87 -2.51 -1.94 15.89
N SER A 88 -3.33 -0.97 15.47
CA SER A 88 -3.42 -0.55 14.07
C SER A 88 -2.07 -0.08 13.53
N GLU A 89 -1.36 0.76 14.28
CA GLU A 89 -0.03 1.26 13.87
C GLU A 89 0.99 0.12 13.72
N LYS A 90 1.04 -0.82 14.68
CA LYS A 90 1.94 -1.99 14.61
C LYS A 90 1.68 -2.88 13.40
N HIS A 91 0.41 -2.99 12.97
CA HIS A 91 0.03 -3.77 11.78
C HIS A 91 0.33 -3.04 10.46
N GLU A 92 0.30 -1.71 10.45
CA GLU A 92 0.57 -0.89 9.25
C GLU A 92 2.04 -0.54 9.05
N SER A 93 2.82 -0.49 10.13
CA SER A 93 4.27 -0.39 10.08
C SER A 93 4.86 -1.69 9.51
N ASN A 94 4.79 -1.83 8.19
CA ASN A 94 5.32 -2.93 7.40
C ASN A 94 6.86 -2.86 7.32
N PRO A 95 7.48 -3.93 6.80
CA PRO A 95 8.34 -4.86 7.51
C PRO A 95 9.71 -4.26 7.87
N LYS A 96 10.47 -4.93 8.76
CA LYS A 96 11.92 -4.69 8.91
C LYS A 96 12.56 -4.55 7.52
N VAL A 97 12.87 -3.32 7.12
CA VAL A 97 13.78 -3.09 5.99
C VAL A 97 15.09 -3.72 6.46
N PRO A 98 15.57 -4.81 5.83
CA PRO A 98 16.84 -5.39 6.22
C PRO A 98 17.87 -4.28 6.13
N SER A 99 18.63 -4.12 7.21
CA SER A 99 19.68 -3.12 7.29
C SER A 99 20.63 -3.28 6.10
N ILE A 100 21.18 -2.18 5.59
CA ILE A 100 22.15 -2.21 4.48
C ILE A 100 23.31 -3.16 4.80
N SER A 101 23.67 -3.33 6.08
CA SER A 101 24.60 -4.33 6.57
C SER A 101 24.16 -5.78 6.33
N GLU A 102 22.88 -6.12 6.51
CA GLU A 102 22.36 -7.47 6.22
C GLU A 102 22.35 -7.77 4.72
N VAL A 103 22.09 -6.76 3.88
CA VAL A 103 22.13 -6.91 2.42
C VAL A 103 23.56 -7.01 1.90
N ASN A 104 24.48 -6.19 2.41
CA ASN A 104 25.88 -6.16 1.97
C ASN A 104 26.76 -7.27 2.56
N SER A 105 26.31 -7.93 3.63
CA SER A 105 27.03 -9.09 4.21
C SER A 105 26.88 -10.37 3.38
N LYS A 106 25.88 -10.44 2.49
CA LYS A 106 25.72 -11.57 1.58
C LYS A 106 26.64 -11.38 0.37
N PRO A 107 27.63 -12.26 0.16
CA PRO A 107 28.44 -12.20 -1.05
C PRO A 107 27.54 -12.32 -2.27
N LEU A 108 27.79 -11.47 -3.28
CA LEU A 108 27.08 -11.54 -4.55
C LEU A 108 27.14 -12.97 -5.09
N PRO A 109 26.02 -13.53 -5.59
CA PRO A 109 26.04 -14.83 -6.23
C PRO A 109 27.08 -14.81 -7.35
N ARG A 110 27.98 -15.80 -7.34
CA ARG A 110 29.05 -15.88 -8.35
C ARG A 110 28.39 -15.94 -9.71
N LEU A 111 28.72 -14.97 -10.57
CA LEU A 111 28.34 -15.03 -11.98
C LEU A 111 28.86 -16.36 -12.55
N PRO A 112 28.04 -17.11 -13.30
CA PRO A 112 28.52 -18.30 -13.96
C PRO A 112 29.71 -17.90 -14.83
N LYS A 113 30.85 -18.57 -14.63
CA LYS A 113 32.02 -18.40 -15.50
C LYS A 113 31.55 -18.70 -16.92
N LYS A 114 31.63 -17.71 -17.82
CA LYS A 114 31.40 -17.94 -19.25
C LYS A 114 32.28 -19.12 -19.68
N GLY A 115 31.66 -20.17 -20.23
CA GLY A 115 32.31 -20.99 -21.25
C GLY A 115 32.43 -22.50 -21.05
N SER A 116 32.21 -23.11 -19.88
CA SER A 116 32.38 -24.58 -19.76
C SER A 116 31.08 -25.36 -19.61
N ASP A 117 30.12 -24.85 -18.83
CA ASP A 117 28.99 -25.67 -18.38
C ASP A 117 27.75 -25.54 -19.29
N PHE A 118 27.68 -24.46 -20.08
CA PHE A 118 26.61 -24.25 -21.05
C PHE A 118 26.78 -25.15 -22.27
N GLU A 119 28.01 -25.30 -22.77
CA GLU A 119 28.34 -26.21 -23.88
C GLU A 119 28.22 -27.69 -23.46
N ALA A 120 28.60 -28.02 -22.22
CA ALA A 120 28.40 -29.37 -21.69
C ALA A 120 26.91 -29.74 -21.57
N ARG A 121 26.06 -28.80 -21.10
CA ARG A 121 24.60 -29.02 -21.04
C ARG A 121 23.90 -28.99 -22.40
N ALA A 122 24.38 -28.19 -23.35
CA ALA A 122 23.82 -28.14 -24.71
C ALA A 122 24.08 -29.45 -25.48
N LYS A 123 25.26 -30.07 -25.29
CA LYS A 123 25.61 -31.35 -25.93
C LYS A 123 24.82 -32.55 -25.35
N GLU A 124 24.44 -32.51 -24.08
CA GLU A 124 23.66 -33.60 -23.46
C GLU A 124 22.19 -33.64 -23.93
N LYS A 125 21.60 -32.48 -24.25
CA LYS A 125 20.21 -32.40 -24.73
C LYS A 125 20.03 -32.78 -26.20
N MET A 126 21.07 -32.65 -27.04
CA MET A 126 20.98 -33.00 -28.47
C MET A 126 20.98 -34.52 -28.73
N THR A 127 21.46 -35.33 -27.78
CA THR A 127 21.46 -36.81 -27.93
C THR A 127 20.15 -37.48 -27.55
N LYS A 128 19.21 -36.78 -26.92
CA LYS A 128 17.98 -37.38 -26.35
C LYS A 128 16.68 -36.98 -27.05
N ASP A 129 16.70 -36.02 -27.98
CA ASP A 129 15.47 -35.61 -28.66
C ASP A 129 15.74 -35.06 -30.08
N PRO A 130 15.68 -35.92 -31.13
CA PRO A 130 15.91 -35.47 -32.51
C PRO A 130 14.79 -34.57 -33.06
N GLY A 131 13.71 -34.33 -32.31
CA GLY A 131 12.57 -33.52 -32.73
C GLY A 131 12.72 -31.99 -32.60
N PHE A 132 13.79 -31.48 -32.01
CA PHE A 132 13.87 -30.05 -31.67
C PHE A 132 14.17 -29.12 -32.88
N LEU A 133 14.55 -29.65 -34.04
CA LEU A 133 14.94 -28.83 -35.21
C LEU A 133 13.80 -28.49 -36.19
N LEU A 134 12.55 -28.84 -35.89
CA LEU A 134 11.41 -28.59 -36.80
C LEU A 134 10.35 -27.65 -36.21
N ASN A 135 10.76 -26.54 -35.61
CA ASN A 135 9.80 -25.49 -35.23
C ASN A 135 9.98 -24.24 -36.11
N PRO A 136 9.14 -24.04 -37.15
CA PRO A 136 9.31 -22.97 -38.13
C PRO A 136 8.80 -21.59 -37.67
N ASN A 137 8.43 -21.41 -36.41
CA ASN A 137 7.85 -20.14 -35.92
C ASN A 137 8.87 -19.14 -35.35
N PHE A 138 10.15 -19.28 -35.70
CA PHE A 138 11.11 -18.18 -35.60
C PHE A 138 11.47 -17.72 -37.01
N SER A 139 10.65 -16.83 -37.56
CA SER A 139 10.97 -15.92 -38.66
C SER A 139 10.29 -14.59 -38.39
#